data_AF-A0A1V4HKM0-F1
#
_entry.id   AF-A0A1V4HKM0-F1
#
_cell.length_a   1.000
_cell.length_b   1.000
_cell.length_c   1.000
_cell.angle_alpha   90.00
_cell.angle_beta   90.00
_cell.angle_gamma   90.00
#
_symmetry.space_group_name_H-M   'P 1'
#
loop_
_entity.id
_entity.type
_entity.pdbx_description
1 polymer ?
#
loop_
_entity_poly.entity_id
_entity_poly.type
_entity_poly.pdbx_seq_one_letter_code
_entity_poly.pdbx_strand_id
1 'polypeptide(L)'
;MKRIRCKVLFLWTLLISVIPSLTVSAHEHGGDSSAEGLMGPSELTINTSIVSLIFVVLVAVVLMFHLRSKGAYLSKMTGMMAAMTIAMVSSLVVGTIAGILMTTLFVPTVIGVTFGMFVGYLSGKSLHMLASLDGMLAGLMGGMMGAMLGVMVISDYPTLTIIFMDIVMAVSMLFLYKLLDHEEIVNAE
;
A
#
# COMPACT_ATOMS: atom_id res chain seq x y z
N MET A 1 -0.98 15.78 21.78
CA MET A 1 -2.28 16.06 21.13
C MET A 1 -2.22 16.93 19.85
N LYS A 2 -1.45 18.04 19.76
CA LYS A 2 -1.36 18.89 18.54
C LYS A 2 -0.66 18.25 17.31
N ARG A 3 0.39 17.43 17.51
CA ARG A 3 1.07 16.72 16.41
C ARG A 3 0.21 15.64 15.75
N ILE A 4 -0.71 15.04 16.51
CA ILE A 4 -1.61 13.96 16.10
C ILE A 4 -2.68 14.50 15.13
N ARG A 5 -3.31 15.64 15.48
CA ARG A 5 -4.27 16.30 14.58
C ARG A 5 -3.64 16.72 13.27
N CYS A 6 -2.35 17.10 13.26
CA CYS A 6 -1.65 17.57 12.06
C CYS A 6 -1.27 16.42 11.11
N LYS A 7 -0.86 15.26 11.62
CA LYS A 7 -0.55 14.08 10.77
C LYS A 7 -1.80 13.38 10.26
N VAL A 8 -2.86 13.31 11.08
CA VAL A 8 -4.17 12.85 10.62
C VAL A 8 -4.76 13.83 9.63
N LEU A 9 -4.65 15.16 9.84
CA LEU A 9 -5.02 16.15 8.82
C LEU A 9 -4.23 15.94 7.54
N PHE A 10 -2.93 15.66 7.61
CA PHE A 10 -2.08 15.45 6.45
C PHE A 10 -2.51 14.22 5.64
N LEU A 11 -2.82 13.11 6.32
CA LEU A 11 -3.39 11.90 5.72
C LEU A 11 -4.78 12.17 5.13
N TRP A 12 -5.60 12.99 5.80
CA TRP A 12 -6.93 13.43 5.34
C TRP A 12 -6.85 14.37 4.12
N THR A 13 -5.89 15.29 4.08
CA THR A 13 -5.62 16.16 2.93
C THR A 13 -5.02 15.38 1.75
N LEU A 14 -4.26 14.32 2.03
CA LEU A 14 -3.78 13.40 1.00
C LEU A 14 -4.93 12.56 0.43
N LEU A 15 -5.84 12.08 1.28
CA LEU A 15 -7.08 11.42 0.87
C LEU A 15 -7.94 12.34 -0.02
N ILE A 16 -7.97 13.65 0.28
CA ILE A 16 -8.66 14.67 -0.52
C ILE A 16 -7.96 14.94 -1.85
N SER A 17 -6.62 14.80 -1.93
CA SER A 17 -5.88 14.93 -3.19
C SER A 17 -6.10 13.77 -4.17
N VAL A 18 -6.65 12.65 -3.70
CA VAL A 18 -7.08 11.52 -4.56
C VAL A 18 -8.48 11.76 -5.15
N ILE A 19 -9.27 12.70 -4.61
CA ILE A 19 -10.62 13.05 -5.09
C ILE A 19 -10.64 13.59 -6.53
N PRO A 20 -9.70 14.42 -7.02
CA PRO A 20 -9.70 14.83 -8.44
C PRO A 20 -9.54 13.64 -9.42
N SER A 21 -9.02 12.48 -8.97
CA SER A 21 -9.03 11.24 -9.75
C SER A 21 -10.44 10.68 -9.98
N LEU A 22 -11.38 10.91 -9.05
CA LEU A 22 -12.77 10.45 -9.16
C LEU A 22 -13.52 11.18 -10.27
N THR A 23 -13.26 12.47 -10.48
CA THR A 23 -13.98 13.28 -11.47
C THR A 23 -13.62 12.93 -12.91
N VAL A 24 -12.44 12.33 -13.14
CA VAL A 24 -11.99 11.95 -14.49
C VAL A 24 -12.45 10.53 -14.88
N SER A 25 -12.72 9.66 -13.89
CA SER A 25 -13.25 8.30 -14.11
C SER A 25 -14.70 8.27 -14.59
N ALA A 26 -15.47 9.37 -14.44
CA ALA A 26 -16.86 9.45 -14.90
C ALA A 26 -17.00 9.56 -16.43
N HIS A 27 -15.89 9.52 -17.19
CA HIS A 27 -15.87 9.55 -18.65
C HIS A 27 -15.32 8.27 -19.30
N GLU A 28 -15.08 7.18 -18.54
CA GLU A 28 -14.84 5.87 -19.15
C GLU A 28 -16.18 5.20 -19.44
N HIS A 29 -16.62 5.42 -20.68
CA HIS A 29 -17.80 4.81 -21.28
C HIS A 29 -17.68 3.28 -21.21
N GLY A 30 -18.63 2.65 -20.52
CA GLY A 30 -18.91 1.23 -20.73
C GLY A 30 -19.41 1.03 -22.17
N GLY A 31 -18.78 0.10 -22.90
CA GLY A 31 -19.19 -0.34 -24.23
C GLY A 31 -18.01 -0.47 -25.19
N ASP A 32 -17.39 -1.65 -25.27
CA ASP A 32 -17.67 -2.58 -26.37
C ASP A 32 -16.70 -3.76 -26.34
N SER A 33 -17.27 -4.91 -25.99
CA SER A 33 -16.77 -6.22 -26.37
C SER A 33 -16.63 -6.29 -27.89
N SER A 34 -15.41 -6.10 -28.43
CA SER A 34 -14.88 -6.64 -29.71
C SER A 34 -13.62 -5.86 -30.15
N ALA A 35 -12.44 -6.18 -29.62
CA ALA A 35 -11.17 -5.95 -30.32
C ALA A 35 -10.02 -6.67 -29.59
N GLU A 36 -9.63 -7.83 -30.11
CA GLU A 36 -8.30 -8.37 -29.84
C GLU A 36 -7.26 -7.40 -30.42
N GLY A 37 -6.39 -6.83 -29.58
CA GLY A 37 -5.21 -6.09 -30.03
C GLY A 37 -4.81 -4.92 -29.13
N LEU A 38 -3.87 -5.17 -28.21
CA LEU A 38 -2.89 -4.17 -27.74
C LEU A 38 -3.46 -2.82 -27.23
N MET A 39 -4.42 -2.82 -26.31
CA MET A 39 -4.65 -1.62 -25.51
C MET A 39 -3.59 -1.53 -24.41
N GLY A 40 -2.53 -0.76 -24.68
CA GLY A 40 -1.63 -0.27 -23.64
C GLY A 40 -2.42 0.53 -22.59
N PRO A 41 -1.90 0.67 -21.36
CA PRO A 41 -2.59 1.42 -20.30
C PRO A 41 -2.88 2.84 -20.79
N SER A 42 -4.12 3.30 -20.61
CA SER A 42 -4.49 4.66 -20.97
C SER A 42 -3.60 5.66 -20.22
N GLU A 43 -3.33 6.82 -20.81
CA GLU A 43 -2.55 7.90 -20.18
C GLU A 43 -3.07 8.23 -18.76
N LEU A 44 -4.38 8.05 -18.55
CA LEU A 44 -5.02 8.21 -17.26
C LEU A 44 -4.57 7.15 -16.25
N THR A 45 -4.61 5.86 -16.59
CA THR A 45 -4.15 4.77 -15.73
C THR A 45 -2.66 4.94 -15.38
N ILE A 46 -1.84 5.41 -16.32
CA ILE A 46 -0.42 5.69 -16.08
C ILE A 46 -0.26 6.84 -15.07
N ASN A 47 -0.95 7.96 -15.25
CA ASN A 47 -0.84 9.08 -14.32
C ASN A 47 -1.36 8.73 -12.91
N THR A 48 -2.50 8.04 -12.82
CA THR A 48 -3.06 7.58 -11.54
C THR A 48 -2.11 6.60 -10.84
N SER A 49 -1.56 5.62 -11.56
CA SER A 49 -0.62 4.67 -10.98
C SER A 49 0.65 5.31 -10.43
N ILE A 50 1.21 6.33 -11.10
CA ILE A 50 2.38 7.08 -10.61
C ILE A 50 2.05 7.80 -9.29
N VAL A 51 0.90 8.47 -9.23
CA VAL A 51 0.44 9.18 -8.02
C VAL A 51 0.25 8.19 -6.87
N SER A 52 -0.40 7.05 -7.11
CA SER A 52 -0.57 5.99 -6.12
C SER A 52 0.77 5.45 -5.66
N LEU A 53 1.73 5.18 -6.55
CA LEU A 53 3.05 4.66 -6.18
C LEU A 53 3.81 5.62 -5.26
N ILE A 54 3.80 6.93 -5.58
CA ILE A 54 4.39 7.97 -4.73
C ILE A 54 3.71 8.00 -3.37
N PHE A 55 2.37 7.90 -3.33
CA PHE A 55 1.60 7.86 -2.10
C PHE A 55 1.95 6.65 -1.24
N VAL A 56 1.99 5.44 -1.80
CA VAL A 56 2.36 4.21 -1.09
C VAL A 56 3.75 4.35 -0.47
N VAL A 57 4.73 4.79 -1.23
CA VAL A 57 6.12 4.93 -0.76
C VAL A 57 6.19 5.96 0.37
N LEU A 58 5.54 7.12 0.21
CA LEU A 58 5.52 8.17 1.23
C LEU A 58 4.88 7.67 2.52
N VAL A 59 3.72 7.02 2.44
CA VAL A 59 3.00 6.46 3.61
C VAL A 59 3.85 5.38 4.28
N ALA A 60 4.43 4.46 3.52
CA ALA A 60 5.29 3.41 4.06
C ALA A 60 6.50 3.99 4.82
N VAL A 61 7.19 4.99 4.26
CA VAL A 61 8.32 5.66 4.90
C VAL A 61 7.89 6.40 6.18
N VAL A 62 6.77 7.13 6.13
CA VAL A 62 6.24 7.85 7.31
C VAL A 62 5.91 6.88 8.44
N LEU A 63 5.29 5.73 8.12
CA LEU A 63 4.97 4.70 9.11
C LEU A 63 6.21 4.01 9.64
N MET A 64 7.19 3.67 8.80
CA MET A 64 8.46 3.11 9.28
C MET A 64 9.14 4.05 10.26
N PHE A 65 9.17 5.36 9.95
CA PHE A 65 9.76 6.35 10.84
C PHE A 65 8.96 6.49 12.15
N HIS A 66 7.63 6.44 12.08
CA HIS A 66 6.77 6.45 13.26
C HIS A 66 7.02 5.23 14.16
N LEU A 67 7.06 4.04 13.55
CA LEU A 67 7.31 2.77 14.22
C LEU A 67 8.68 2.77 14.89
N ARG A 68 9.71 3.29 14.22
CA ARG A 68 11.06 3.41 14.77
C ARG A 68 11.12 4.40 15.94
N SER A 69 10.40 5.51 15.89
CA SER A 69 10.35 6.49 16.97
C SER A 69 9.62 5.97 18.22
N LYS A 70 8.69 5.01 18.05
CA LYS A 70 7.86 4.45 19.13
C LYS A 70 8.32 3.06 19.57
N GLY A 71 9.28 2.46 18.89
CA GLY A 71 9.74 1.08 19.09
C GLY A 71 10.18 0.75 20.52
N ALA A 72 10.60 1.73 21.31
CA ALA A 72 10.97 1.53 22.71
C ALA A 72 9.79 1.20 23.64
N TYR A 73 8.57 1.59 23.28
CA TYR A 73 7.36 1.42 24.12
C TYR A 73 6.42 0.31 23.61
N LEU A 74 6.74 -0.29 22.45
CA LEU A 74 5.87 -1.27 21.82
C LEU A 74 6.14 -2.68 22.35
N SER A 75 5.05 -3.42 22.60
CA SER A 75 5.14 -4.86 22.85
C SER A 75 5.74 -5.60 21.64
N LYS A 76 6.40 -6.74 21.90
CA LYS A 76 6.98 -7.59 20.84
C LYS A 76 5.91 -8.03 19.82
N MET A 77 4.70 -8.34 20.29
CA MET A 77 3.59 -8.78 19.44
C MET A 77 3.08 -7.64 18.54
N THR A 78 2.91 -6.44 19.11
CA THR A 78 2.48 -5.24 18.39
C THR A 78 3.49 -4.83 17.32
N GLY A 79 4.78 -4.90 17.65
CA GLY A 79 5.85 -4.63 16.69
C GLY A 79 5.84 -5.60 15.50
N MET A 80 5.64 -6.90 15.76
CA MET A 80 5.54 -7.93 14.73
C MET A 80 4.36 -7.68 13.79
N MET A 81 3.16 -7.45 14.35
CA MET A 81 1.96 -7.11 13.59
C MET A 81 2.15 -5.85 12.76
N ALA A 82 2.80 -4.83 13.33
CA ALA A 82 3.02 -3.57 12.62
C ALA A 82 3.95 -3.73 11.41
N ALA A 83 5.07 -4.45 11.57
CA ALA A 83 5.99 -4.75 10.47
C ALA A 83 5.32 -5.55 9.36
N MET A 84 4.53 -6.57 9.74
CA MET A 84 3.73 -7.39 8.83
C MET A 84 2.74 -6.55 8.01
N THR A 85 1.91 -5.73 8.65
CA THR A 85 0.89 -4.93 7.95
C THR A 85 1.53 -3.90 7.02
N ILE A 86 2.59 -3.20 7.45
CA ILE A 86 3.27 -2.21 6.59
C ILE A 86 3.82 -2.89 5.33
N ALA A 87 4.49 -4.04 5.49
CA ALA A 87 5.07 -4.79 4.37
C ALA A 87 3.99 -5.35 3.44
N MET A 88 2.95 -5.97 3.99
CA MET A 88 1.89 -6.61 3.22
C MET A 88 1.09 -5.59 2.42
N VAL A 89 0.60 -4.53 3.07
CA VAL A 89 -0.28 -3.55 2.41
C VAL A 89 0.46 -2.76 1.33
N SER A 90 1.71 -2.35 1.59
CA SER A 90 2.53 -1.64 0.60
C SER A 90 2.91 -2.50 -0.61
N SER A 91 3.32 -3.75 -0.38
CA SER A 91 3.66 -4.68 -1.45
C SER A 91 2.46 -5.14 -2.27
N LEU A 92 1.27 -5.23 -1.64
CA LEU A 92 0.03 -5.56 -2.34
C LEU A 92 -0.31 -4.46 -3.35
N VAL A 93 -0.29 -3.18 -2.95
CA VAL A 93 -0.58 -2.07 -3.87
C VAL A 93 0.47 -1.95 -4.96
N VAL A 94 1.76 -2.02 -4.62
CA VAL A 94 2.84 -1.99 -5.63
C VAL A 94 2.75 -3.18 -6.60
N GLY A 95 2.43 -4.37 -6.10
CA GLY A 95 2.19 -5.56 -6.91
C GLY A 95 1.00 -5.39 -7.84
N THR A 96 -0.13 -4.84 -7.35
CA THR A 96 -1.30 -4.56 -8.20
C THR A 96 -1.01 -3.57 -9.31
N ILE A 97 -0.31 -2.48 -8.98
CA ILE A 97 0.09 -1.48 -9.97
C ILE A 97 1.01 -2.12 -11.02
N ALA A 98 2.03 -2.86 -10.60
CA ALA A 98 2.92 -3.56 -11.52
C ALA A 98 2.16 -4.57 -12.41
N GLY A 99 1.17 -5.28 -11.86
CA GLY A 99 0.34 -6.24 -12.59
C GLY A 99 -0.60 -5.59 -13.60
N ILE A 100 -1.08 -4.37 -13.33
CA ILE A 100 -1.89 -3.60 -14.27
C ILE A 100 -1.02 -3.02 -15.41
N LEU A 101 0.21 -2.61 -15.11
CA LEU A 101 1.12 -2.06 -16.13
C LEU A 101 1.69 -3.14 -17.06
N MET A 102 1.78 -4.39 -16.61
CA MET A 102 2.41 -5.46 -17.37
C MET A 102 1.48 -6.66 -17.54
N THR A 103 1.29 -7.09 -18.78
CA THR A 103 0.43 -8.22 -19.14
C THR A 103 0.99 -9.59 -18.70
N THR A 104 2.23 -9.66 -18.22
CA THR A 104 2.86 -10.91 -17.76
C THR A 104 2.80 -11.01 -16.24
N LEU A 105 2.55 -12.20 -15.69
CA LEU A 105 2.50 -12.40 -14.22
C LEU A 105 3.87 -12.41 -13.55
N PHE A 106 4.91 -12.86 -14.27
CA PHE A 106 6.22 -13.10 -13.68
C PHE A 106 6.91 -11.80 -13.23
N VAL A 107 6.97 -10.80 -14.12
CA VAL A 107 7.69 -9.54 -13.85
C VAL A 107 7.07 -8.75 -12.69
N PRO A 108 5.74 -8.52 -12.64
CA PRO A 108 5.06 -7.88 -11.52
C PRO A 108 5.25 -8.61 -10.20
N THR A 109 5.23 -9.94 -10.23
CA THR A 109 5.45 -10.75 -9.02
C THR A 109 6.85 -10.55 -8.47
N VAL A 110 7.87 -10.56 -9.33
CA VAL A 110 9.26 -10.33 -8.91
C VAL A 110 9.41 -8.91 -8.34
N ILE A 111 8.83 -7.90 -8.99
CA ILE A 111 8.86 -6.50 -8.50
C ILE A 111 8.14 -6.37 -7.16
N GLY A 112 6.93 -6.91 -7.04
CA GLY A 112 6.12 -6.84 -5.81
C GLY A 112 6.79 -7.57 -4.64
N VAL A 113 7.31 -8.77 -4.86
CA VAL A 113 8.01 -9.57 -3.83
C VAL A 113 9.30 -8.90 -3.40
N THR A 114 10.14 -8.45 -4.33
CA THR A 114 11.42 -7.80 -3.99
C THR A 114 11.20 -6.49 -3.23
N PHE A 115 10.22 -5.69 -3.65
CA PHE A 115 9.82 -4.49 -2.93
C PHE A 115 9.27 -4.81 -1.54
N GLY A 116 8.35 -5.79 -1.43
CA GLY A 116 7.75 -6.20 -0.17
C GLY A 116 8.75 -6.75 0.84
N MET A 117 9.69 -7.58 0.39
CA MET A 117 10.79 -8.06 1.22
C MET A 117 11.68 -6.91 1.71
N PHE A 118 12.02 -5.97 0.83
CA PHE A 118 12.86 -4.83 1.20
C PHE A 118 12.17 -3.94 2.25
N VAL A 119 10.90 -3.61 2.04
CA VAL A 119 10.08 -2.84 2.99
C VAL A 119 9.92 -3.58 4.31
N GLY A 120 9.61 -4.88 4.28
CA GLY A 120 9.43 -5.71 5.47
C GLY A 120 10.71 -5.87 6.30
N TYR A 121 11.86 -5.97 5.63
CA TYR A 121 13.15 -5.97 6.31
C TYR A 121 13.44 -4.61 6.99
N LEU A 122 13.23 -3.50 6.30
CA LEU A 122 13.46 -2.15 6.84
C LEU A 122 12.51 -1.83 8.01
N SER A 123 11.24 -2.19 7.90
CA SER A 123 10.24 -1.95 8.95
C SER A 123 10.53 -2.79 10.20
N GLY A 124 10.80 -4.09 10.03
CA GLY A 124 11.07 -5.00 11.15
C GLY A 124 12.44 -4.81 11.80
N LYS A 125 13.47 -4.37 11.05
CA LYS A 125 14.81 -4.06 11.59
C LYS A 125 14.77 -3.01 12.71
N SER A 126 13.77 -2.13 12.69
CA SER A 126 13.61 -1.10 13.72
C SER A 126 13.10 -1.65 15.06
N LEU A 127 12.70 -2.92 15.13
CA LEU A 127 12.11 -3.56 16.30
C LEU A 127 12.95 -4.73 16.80
N HIS A 128 12.97 -5.86 16.08
CA HIS A 128 13.75 -7.05 16.42
C HIS A 128 13.82 -8.00 15.21
N MET A 129 14.75 -8.96 15.22
CA MET A 129 14.98 -9.87 14.08
C MET A 129 13.72 -10.67 13.68
N LEU A 130 12.94 -11.14 14.64
CA LEU A 130 11.72 -11.92 14.38
C LEU A 130 10.65 -11.09 13.62
N ALA A 131 10.41 -9.84 14.03
CA ALA A 131 9.55 -8.91 13.28
C ALA A 131 10.05 -8.64 11.84
N SER A 132 11.36 -8.65 11.60
CA SER A 132 11.88 -8.52 10.23
C SER A 132 11.61 -9.74 9.36
N LEU A 133 11.64 -10.95 9.94
CA LEU A 133 11.29 -12.18 9.23
C LEU A 133 9.80 -12.19 8.89
N ASP A 134 8.92 -11.88 9.85
CA ASP A 134 7.48 -11.82 9.59
C ASP A 134 7.12 -10.73 8.60
N GLY A 135 7.76 -9.56 8.70
CA GLY A 135 7.62 -8.50 7.70
C GLY A 135 8.04 -8.93 6.30
N MET A 136 9.18 -9.61 6.14
CA MET A 136 9.63 -10.12 4.84
C MET A 136 8.68 -11.18 4.27
N LEU A 137 8.24 -12.14 5.08
CA LEU A 137 7.29 -13.17 4.66
C LEU A 137 5.95 -12.56 4.24
N ALA A 138 5.45 -11.60 5.01
CA ALA A 138 4.22 -10.90 4.70
C ALA A 138 4.34 -10.05 3.43
N GLY A 139 5.49 -9.39 3.22
CA GLY A 139 5.78 -8.64 2.00
C GLY A 139 5.87 -9.54 0.77
N LEU A 140 6.44 -10.74 0.91
CA LEU A 140 6.45 -11.76 -0.15
C LEU A 140 5.02 -12.20 -0.51
N MET A 141 4.20 -12.52 0.50
CA MET A 141 2.81 -12.92 0.28
C MET A 141 1.99 -11.78 -0.34
N GLY A 142 2.13 -10.55 0.17
CA GLY A 142 1.44 -9.37 -0.33
C GLY A 142 1.83 -9.04 -1.77
N GLY A 143 3.12 -9.09 -2.11
CA GLY A 143 3.61 -8.84 -3.46
C GLY A 143 3.09 -9.83 -4.49
N MET A 144 3.07 -11.12 -4.15
CA MET A 144 2.52 -12.17 -5.03
C MET A 144 1.01 -12.03 -5.23
N MET A 145 0.27 -11.84 -4.14
CA MET A 145 -1.18 -11.66 -4.20
C MET A 145 -1.57 -10.37 -4.94
N GLY A 146 -0.81 -9.30 -4.74
CA GLY A 146 -1.01 -8.03 -5.44
C GLY A 146 -0.78 -8.15 -6.95
N ALA A 147 0.32 -8.79 -7.36
CA ALA A 147 0.60 -9.03 -8.79
C ALA A 147 -0.49 -9.86 -9.47
N MET A 148 -0.96 -10.92 -8.80
CA MET A 148 -2.04 -11.75 -9.31
C MET A 148 -3.34 -10.94 -9.47
N LEU A 149 -3.69 -10.12 -8.49
CA LEU A 149 -4.88 -9.27 -8.57
C LEU A 149 -4.75 -8.23 -9.69
N GLY A 150 -3.58 -7.60 -9.86
CA GLY A 150 -3.36 -6.60 -10.91
C GLY A 150 -3.56 -7.16 -12.32
N VAL A 151 -3.02 -8.35 -12.61
CA VAL A 151 -3.18 -8.98 -13.93
C VAL A 151 -4.61 -9.48 -14.14
N MET A 152 -5.30 -9.94 -13.10
CA MET A 152 -6.68 -10.39 -13.24
C MET A 152 -7.67 -9.25 -13.52
N VAL A 153 -7.42 -8.05 -13.01
CA VAL A 153 -8.37 -6.92 -13.16
C VAL A 153 -8.01 -5.97 -14.29
N ILE A 154 -6.92 -6.23 -15.03
CA ILE A 154 -6.50 -5.42 -16.17
C ILE A 154 -7.58 -5.33 -17.28
N SER A 155 -8.44 -6.35 -17.40
CA SER A 155 -9.48 -6.45 -18.43
C SER A 155 -10.82 -5.81 -18.06
N ASP A 156 -11.05 -5.50 -16.78
CA ASP A 156 -12.35 -5.00 -16.31
C ASP A 156 -12.27 -3.49 -16.01
N TYR A 157 -11.68 -3.11 -14.87
CA TYR A 157 -11.61 -1.73 -14.40
C TYR A 157 -10.28 -1.45 -13.68
N PRO A 158 -9.17 -1.27 -14.41
CA PRO A 158 -7.83 -1.08 -13.83
C PRO A 158 -7.74 0.20 -12.99
N THR A 159 -8.34 1.30 -13.43
CA THR A 159 -8.29 2.58 -12.71
C THR A 159 -9.06 2.52 -11.38
N LEU A 160 -10.26 1.93 -11.39
CA LEU A 160 -11.08 1.79 -10.18
C LEU A 160 -10.44 0.85 -9.15
N THR A 161 -9.76 -0.20 -9.59
CA THR A 161 -9.07 -1.12 -8.67
C THR A 161 -7.88 -0.49 -7.99
N ILE A 162 -7.09 0.34 -8.68
CA ILE A 162 -6.00 1.10 -8.05
C ILE A 162 -6.58 2.01 -6.96
N ILE A 163 -7.65 2.75 -7.25
CA ILE A 163 -8.31 3.64 -6.28
C ILE A 163 -8.86 2.85 -5.09
N PHE A 164 -9.50 1.71 -5.34
CA PHE A 164 -10.01 0.85 -4.28
C PHE A 164 -8.87 0.33 -3.37
N MET A 165 -7.75 -0.08 -3.96
CA MET A 165 -6.58 -0.52 -3.22
C MET A 165 -5.94 0.59 -2.40
N ASP A 166 -5.90 1.82 -2.91
CA ASP A 166 -5.44 2.99 -2.16
C ASP A 166 -6.34 3.29 -0.95
N ILE A 167 -7.66 3.14 -1.10
CA ILE A 167 -8.61 3.28 0.02
C ILE A 167 -8.38 2.20 1.07
N VAL A 168 -8.24 0.94 0.65
CA VAL A 168 -7.95 -0.18 1.56
C VAL A 168 -6.62 0.05 2.31
N MET A 169 -5.60 0.55 1.60
CA MET A 169 -4.34 0.95 2.23
C MET A 169 -4.55 2.06 3.26
N ALA A 170 -5.29 3.12 2.91
CA ALA A 170 -5.52 4.23 3.82
C ALA A 170 -6.26 3.80 5.10
N VAL A 171 -7.29 2.94 4.96
CA VAL A 171 -8.07 2.41 6.09
C VAL A 171 -7.22 1.50 6.97
N SER A 172 -6.47 0.56 6.39
CA SER A 172 -5.60 -0.36 7.14
C SER A 172 -4.51 0.41 7.89
N MET A 173 -3.92 1.44 7.28
CA MET A 173 -2.93 2.30 7.93
C MET A 173 -3.54 3.12 9.08
N LEU A 174 -4.77 3.60 8.94
CA LEU A 174 -5.47 4.30 10.02
C LEU A 174 -5.72 3.36 11.21
N PHE A 175 -6.15 2.13 10.94
CA PHE A 175 -6.33 1.11 11.97
C PHE A 175 -5.02 0.80 12.70
N LEU A 176 -3.94 0.60 11.95
CA LEU A 176 -2.63 0.34 12.53
C LEU A 176 -2.15 1.51 13.38
N TYR A 177 -2.32 2.74 12.90
CA TYR A 177 -1.98 3.94 13.68
C TYR A 177 -2.76 4.02 15.00
N LYS A 178 -4.07 3.75 14.97
CA LYS A 178 -4.91 3.71 16.18
C LYS A 178 -4.47 2.62 17.16
N LEU A 179 -4.08 1.46 16.66
CA LEU A 179 -3.62 0.34 17.47
C LEU A 179 -2.28 0.67 18.15
N LEU A 180 -1.34 1.29 17.43
CA LEU A 180 -0.06 1.75 17.99
C LEU A 180 -0.25 2.82 19.08
N ASP A 181 -1.10 3.82 18.82
CA ASP A 181 -1.39 4.87 19.80
C ASP A 181 -2.06 4.31 21.07
N HIS A 182 -2.93 3.30 20.93
CA HIS A 182 -3.58 2.67 22.09
C HIS A 182 -2.57 1.88 22.94
N GLU A 183 -1.70 1.09 22.33
CA GLU A 183 -0.64 0.36 23.03
C GLU A 183 0.36 1.27 23.73
N GLU A 184 0.71 2.41 23.13
CA GLU A 184 1.59 3.40 23.77
C GLU A 184 0.98 3.95 25.06
N ILE A 185 -0.33 4.24 25.07
CA ILE A 185 -1.01 4.76 26.26
C ILE A 185 -1.03 3.71 27.37
N VAL A 186 -1.37 2.45 27.04
CA VAL A 186 -1.46 1.36 28.02
C VAL A 186 -0.11 1.03 28.65
N ASN A 187 0.99 1.06 27.89
CA ASN A 187 2.33 0.78 28.43
C ASN A 187 3.01 1.99 29.09
N ALA A 188 2.41 3.18 29.04
CA ALA A 188 2.94 4.40 29.66
C ALA A 188 2.34 4.69 31.05
N GLU A 189 1.28 3.97 31.45
CA GLU A 189 0.73 3.95 32.81
C GLU A 189 1.39 2.87 33.69
#